data_AF-A0A2A4U2P3-F1
#
_entry.id   AF-A0A2A4U2P3-F1
#
_cell.length_a   1.000
_cell.length_b   1.000
_cell.length_c   1.000
_cell.angle_alpha   90.00
_cell.angle_beta   90.00
_cell.angle_gamma   90.00
#
_symmetry.space_group_name_H-M   'P 1'
#
loop_
_entity.id
_entity.type
_entity.pdbx_description
1 polymer ?
#
loop_
_entity_poly.entity_id
_entity_poly.type
_entity_poly.pdbx_seq_one_letter_code
_entity_poly.pdbx_strand_id
1 'polypeptide(L)'
;MQAEEVVPSPLLDFGPHFRQTTNTNETSDSKCIGHMISPMCAVETYEAARLRDDEELMAIARGQKPGPPKTFKKSKRTAITGYRVIAVRYFSDFTTPPPDVNRFNIQVGDVVIRVESNVCTYEPCTRPGTNSTYDYLLRKGEFGWFVAPSGSYRYDLTNLDDVWSRNR
;
A
#
# COMPACT_ATOMS: atom_id res chain seq x y z
N MET A 1 -21.87 5.41 25.76
CA MET A 1 -21.32 5.48 24.39
C MET A 1 -20.49 4.23 24.22
N GLN A 2 -21.06 3.21 23.57
CA GLN A 2 -20.32 1.97 23.27
C GLN A 2 -19.32 2.31 22.16
N ALA A 3 -18.05 1.94 22.38
CA ALA A 3 -17.03 2.01 21.35
C ALA A 3 -17.51 1.19 20.15
N GLU A 4 -17.53 1.81 18.96
CA GLU A 4 -17.79 1.11 17.71
C GLU A 4 -16.80 -0.06 17.59
N GLU A 5 -17.33 -1.27 17.57
CA GLU A 5 -16.56 -2.48 17.29
C GLU A 5 -15.89 -2.33 15.92
N VAL A 6 -14.57 -2.51 15.90
CA VAL A 6 -13.77 -2.55 14.66
C VAL A 6 -14.28 -3.73 13.84
N VAL A 7 -15.08 -3.45 12.82
CA VAL A 7 -15.52 -4.45 11.86
C VAL A 7 -14.28 -5.01 11.16
N PRO A 8 -14.00 -6.33 11.26
CA PRO A 8 -12.90 -6.93 10.52
C PRO A 8 -13.24 -6.84 9.03
N SER A 9 -12.65 -5.86 8.35
CA SER A 9 -12.77 -5.76 6.90
C SER A 9 -11.94 -6.89 6.29
N PRO A 10 -12.53 -7.82 5.52
CA PRO A 10 -11.77 -8.88 4.84
C PRO A 10 -10.77 -8.33 3.81
N LEU A 11 -10.76 -7.00 3.60
CA LEU A 11 -9.88 -6.28 2.70
C LEU A 11 -8.61 -5.74 3.39
N LEU A 12 -8.59 -5.69 4.72
CA LEU A 12 -7.48 -5.15 5.52
C LEU A 12 -7.30 -6.02 6.76
N ASP A 13 -6.28 -6.90 6.73
CA ASP A 13 -5.89 -7.70 7.89
C ASP A 13 -5.11 -6.82 8.87
N PHE A 14 -5.83 -6.23 9.83
CA PHE A 14 -5.25 -5.53 10.96
C PHE A 14 -4.86 -6.56 12.02
N GLY A 15 -3.57 -6.79 12.22
CA GLY A 15 -3.12 -7.79 13.19
C GLY A 15 -1.60 -7.96 13.27
N PRO A 16 -1.11 -8.84 14.15
CA PRO A 16 0.31 -9.14 14.26
C PRO A 16 0.86 -9.92 13.05
N HIS A 17 -0.02 -10.44 12.18
CA HIS A 17 0.35 -11.34 11.11
C HIS A 17 1.00 -10.59 9.94
N PHE A 18 2.20 -11.05 9.58
CA PHE A 18 2.92 -10.56 8.41
C PHE A 18 2.47 -11.32 7.17
N ARG A 19 1.94 -10.58 6.21
CA ARG A 19 1.64 -11.10 4.87
C ARG A 19 2.92 -11.07 4.04
N GLN A 20 3.14 -12.13 3.26
CA GLN A 20 4.35 -12.33 2.48
C GLN A 20 4.10 -12.05 1.00
N THR A 21 4.96 -11.22 0.43
CA THR A 21 5.11 -11.05 -1.02
C THR A 21 6.41 -11.71 -1.45
N THR A 22 6.32 -12.61 -2.42
CA THR A 22 7.45 -13.39 -2.91
C THR A 22 7.68 -13.12 -4.41
N ASN A 23 8.65 -13.82 -4.97
CA ASN A 23 9.01 -13.72 -6.39
C ASN A 23 7.94 -14.25 -7.37
N THR A 24 6.86 -14.89 -6.89
CA THR A 24 5.75 -15.41 -7.71
C THR A 24 4.40 -15.20 -7.02
N ASN A 25 3.30 -15.20 -7.77
CA ASN A 25 1.96 -15.04 -7.16
C ASN A 25 1.53 -16.29 -6.39
N GLU A 26 1.96 -17.46 -6.85
CA GLU A 26 1.60 -18.75 -6.27
C GLU A 26 2.12 -18.88 -4.82
N THR A 27 3.31 -18.35 -4.56
CA THR A 27 3.94 -18.38 -3.24
C THR A 27 3.73 -17.11 -2.42
N SER A 28 3.00 -16.12 -2.95
CA SER A 28 2.60 -14.92 -2.21
C SER A 28 1.25 -15.16 -1.49
N ASP A 29 1.07 -14.50 -0.34
CA ASP A 29 -0.19 -14.57 0.41
C ASP A 29 -1.30 -13.81 -0.32
N SER A 30 -0.97 -12.71 -1.00
CA SER A 30 -1.93 -11.97 -1.81
C SER A 30 -2.41 -12.77 -3.01
N LYS A 31 -3.74 -12.75 -3.22
CA LYS A 31 -4.41 -13.34 -4.39
C LYS A 31 -4.88 -12.31 -5.42
N CYS A 32 -4.59 -11.02 -5.20
CA CYS A 32 -5.01 -9.96 -6.11
C CYS A 32 -3.86 -9.12 -6.67
N ILE A 33 -2.62 -9.63 -6.64
CA ILE A 33 -1.49 -9.01 -7.33
C ILE A 33 -1.82 -8.87 -8.83
N GLY A 34 -1.80 -7.63 -9.33
CA GLY A 34 -2.19 -7.26 -10.69
C GLY A 34 -3.69 -6.95 -10.86
N HIS A 35 -4.53 -7.23 -9.86
CA HIS A 35 -5.97 -6.99 -9.89
C HIS A 35 -6.33 -5.80 -9.00
N MET A 36 -6.47 -4.63 -9.61
CA MET A 36 -6.59 -3.34 -8.91
C MET A 36 -7.98 -3.05 -8.31
N ILE A 37 -8.61 -4.06 -7.70
CA ILE A 37 -10.01 -4.01 -7.23
C ILE A 37 -10.19 -3.32 -5.87
N SER A 38 -9.12 -3.20 -5.07
CA SER A 38 -9.14 -2.56 -3.75
C SER A 38 -7.85 -1.77 -3.48
N PRO A 39 -7.84 -0.86 -2.49
CA PRO A 39 -6.61 -0.16 -2.07
C PRO A 39 -5.49 -1.13 -1.67
N MET A 40 -5.84 -2.22 -0.96
CA MET A 40 -4.85 -3.22 -0.53
C MET A 40 -4.25 -3.97 -1.72
N CYS A 41 -5.06 -4.33 -2.71
CA CYS A 41 -4.55 -4.97 -3.92
C CYS A 41 -3.58 -4.06 -4.69
N ALA A 42 -3.78 -2.73 -4.62
CA ALA A 42 -2.85 -1.78 -5.20
C ALA A 42 -1.49 -1.77 -4.48
N VAL A 43 -1.48 -1.79 -3.14
CA VAL A 43 -0.26 -1.91 -2.32
C VAL A 43 0.48 -3.21 -2.64
N GLU A 44 -0.23 -4.33 -2.65
CA GLU A 44 0.37 -5.64 -2.93
C GLU A 44 0.94 -5.74 -4.34
N THR A 45 0.23 -5.17 -5.32
CA THR A 45 0.72 -5.11 -6.70
C THR A 45 1.99 -4.27 -6.80
N TYR A 46 2.05 -3.13 -6.11
CA TYR A 46 3.22 -2.27 -6.08
C TYR A 46 4.43 -2.94 -5.41
N GLU A 47 4.23 -3.59 -4.27
CA GLU A 47 5.30 -4.31 -3.58
C GLU A 47 5.81 -5.51 -4.39
N ALA A 48 4.91 -6.26 -5.01
CA ALA A 48 5.28 -7.33 -5.93
C ALA A 48 6.08 -6.80 -7.12
N ALA A 49 5.68 -5.67 -7.71
CA ALA A 49 6.39 -5.04 -8.82
C ALA A 49 7.82 -4.62 -8.43
N ARG A 50 8.01 -4.02 -7.24
CA ARG A 50 9.33 -3.64 -6.72
C ARG A 50 10.22 -4.84 -6.45
N LEU A 51 9.69 -5.86 -5.77
CA LEU A 51 10.43 -7.06 -5.43
C LEU A 51 10.89 -7.80 -6.70
N ARG A 52 10.01 -7.85 -7.71
CA ARG A 52 10.22 -8.62 -8.93
C ARG A 52 10.91 -7.85 -10.05
N ASP A 53 11.08 -6.54 -9.89
CA ASP A 53 11.59 -5.65 -10.93
C ASP A 53 10.77 -5.81 -12.23
N ASP A 54 9.44 -5.78 -12.08
CA ASP A 54 8.45 -5.97 -13.13
C ASP A 54 7.83 -4.62 -13.51
N GLU A 55 8.30 -4.04 -14.62
CA GLU A 55 7.87 -2.72 -15.11
C GLU A 55 6.40 -2.69 -15.55
N GLU A 56 5.88 -3.78 -16.11
CA GLU A 56 4.47 -3.86 -16.49
C GLU A 56 3.59 -3.85 -15.24
N LEU A 57 3.95 -4.64 -14.23
CA LEU A 57 3.25 -4.68 -12.96
C LEU A 57 3.35 -3.33 -12.22
N MET A 58 4.49 -2.63 -12.32
CA MET A 58 4.67 -1.28 -11.78
C MET A 58 3.75 -0.26 -12.48
N ALA A 59 3.62 -0.34 -13.80
CA ALA A 59 2.72 0.52 -14.57
C ALA A 59 1.25 0.29 -14.17
N ILE A 60 0.85 -0.97 -13.96
CA ILE A 60 -0.48 -1.33 -13.43
C ILE A 60 -0.65 -0.76 -12.00
N ALA A 61 0.33 -0.97 -11.12
CA ALA A 61 0.29 -0.48 -9.75
C ALA A 61 0.13 1.04 -9.64
N ARG A 62 0.64 1.78 -10.64
CA ARG A 62 0.56 3.24 -10.76
C ARG A 62 -0.66 3.72 -11.57
N GLY A 63 -1.55 2.81 -11.98
CA GLY A 63 -2.77 3.16 -12.73
C GLY A 63 -2.51 3.60 -14.18
N GLN A 64 -1.33 3.31 -14.73
CA GLN A 64 -0.93 3.70 -16.09
C GLN A 64 -1.40 2.69 -17.15
N LYS A 65 -1.71 1.47 -16.72
CA LYS A 65 -2.21 0.37 -17.57
C LYS A 65 -3.30 -0.41 -16.84
N PRO A 66 -4.25 -1.02 -17.56
CA PRO A 66 -5.17 -1.97 -16.96
C PRO A 66 -4.43 -3.24 -16.53
N GLY A 67 -4.89 -3.83 -15.43
CA GLY A 67 -4.47 -5.15 -14.98
C GLY A 67 -5.54 -6.22 -15.18
N PRO A 68 -5.23 -7.50 -14.94
CA PRO A 68 -3.89 -8.03 -14.63
C PRO A 68 -2.98 -8.09 -15.87
N PRO A 69 -1.65 -8.22 -15.69
CA PRO A 69 -0.74 -8.45 -16.82
C PRO A 69 -1.00 -9.83 -17.45
N LYS A 70 -0.61 -10.00 -18.71
CA LYS A 70 -0.73 -11.29 -19.40
C LYS A 70 0.21 -12.36 -18.82
N THR A 71 1.40 -11.93 -18.40
CA THR A 71 2.44 -12.80 -17.86
C THR A 71 3.15 -12.10 -16.72
N PHE A 72 3.19 -12.72 -15.55
CA PHE A 72 3.97 -12.20 -14.42
C PHE A 72 5.45 -12.52 -14.61
N LYS A 73 6.32 -11.52 -14.51
CA LYS A 73 7.76 -11.73 -14.51
C LYS A 73 8.17 -12.43 -13.22
N LYS A 74 8.86 -13.56 -13.34
CA LYS A 74 9.47 -14.23 -12.18
C LYS A 74 10.83 -13.60 -11.89
N SER A 75 11.08 -13.28 -10.62
CA SER A 75 12.40 -12.84 -10.17
C SER A 75 13.25 -14.02 -9.72
N LYS A 76 14.55 -13.97 -10.03
CA LYS A 76 15.54 -14.91 -9.50
C LYS A 76 15.93 -14.59 -8.05
N ARG A 77 15.50 -13.45 -7.51
CA ARG A 77 15.74 -13.06 -6.12
C ARG A 77 14.96 -14.00 -5.19
N THR A 78 15.63 -14.48 -4.15
CA THR A 78 15.04 -15.30 -3.07
C THR A 78 14.51 -14.44 -1.91
N ALA A 79 14.37 -13.13 -2.16
CA ALA A 79 13.86 -12.19 -1.18
C ALA A 79 12.35 -12.36 -1.00
N ILE A 80 11.91 -12.22 0.25
CA ILE A 80 10.52 -12.22 0.68
C ILE A 80 10.28 -10.88 1.36
N THR A 81 9.33 -10.10 0.85
CA THR A 81 8.86 -8.89 1.53
C THR A 81 7.71 -9.27 2.43
N GLY A 82 7.94 -9.23 3.75
CA GLY A 82 6.87 -9.30 4.72
C GLY A 82 6.33 -7.92 5.01
N TYR A 83 5.01 -7.78 5.18
CA TYR A 83 4.42 -6.55 5.67
C TYR A 83 3.19 -6.82 6.53
N ARG A 84 2.84 -5.85 7.38
CA ARG A 84 1.55 -5.79 8.07
C ARG A 84 0.98 -4.39 8.02
N VAL A 85 -0.34 -4.29 7.93
CA VAL A 85 -1.03 -2.99 7.99
C VAL A 85 -1.06 -2.52 9.43
N ILE A 86 -0.60 -1.29 9.68
CA ILE A 86 -0.60 -0.69 11.02
C ILE A 86 -1.53 0.51 11.16
N ALA A 87 -1.87 1.17 10.05
CA ALA A 87 -2.90 2.21 10.05
C ALA A 87 -3.52 2.35 8.65
N VAL A 88 -4.78 2.76 8.61
CA VAL A 88 -5.48 3.13 7.38
C VAL A 88 -6.25 4.42 7.63
N ARG A 89 -6.21 5.33 6.65
CA ARG A 89 -6.95 6.58 6.68
C ARG A 89 -7.74 6.75 5.39
N TYR A 90 -9.02 7.06 5.53
CA TYR A 90 -9.89 7.48 4.43
C TYR A 90 -10.00 9.00 4.46
N PHE A 91 -9.83 9.63 3.30
CA PHE A 91 -9.99 11.07 3.14
C PHE A 91 -11.40 11.39 2.64
N SER A 92 -12.11 12.21 3.41
CA SER A 92 -13.43 12.76 3.13
C SER A 92 -13.36 14.29 3.08
N ASP A 93 -14.46 14.96 2.73
CA ASP A 93 -14.51 16.43 2.60
C ASP A 93 -13.93 17.19 3.80
N PHE A 94 -14.05 16.67 5.01
CA PHE A 94 -13.57 17.32 6.24
C PHE A 94 -12.16 16.90 6.68
N THR A 95 -11.62 15.82 6.12
CA THR A 95 -10.27 15.32 6.47
C THR A 95 -9.25 15.56 5.38
N THR A 96 -9.70 15.85 4.15
CA THR A 96 -8.87 16.32 3.04
C THR A 96 -8.36 17.73 3.32
N PRO A 97 -7.05 17.99 3.23
CA PRO A 97 -6.52 19.33 3.46
C PRO A 97 -6.96 20.30 2.36
N PRO A 98 -7.20 21.58 2.69
CA PRO A 98 -7.52 22.58 1.68
C PRO A 98 -6.33 22.81 0.72
N PRO A 99 -6.58 23.26 -0.53
CA PRO A 99 -5.56 23.30 -1.58
C PRO A 99 -4.27 24.05 -1.22
N ASP A 100 -4.36 25.08 -0.38
CA ASP A 100 -3.25 25.93 0.06
C ASP A 100 -2.28 25.24 1.04
N VAL A 101 -2.69 24.12 1.66
CA VAL A 101 -1.83 23.32 2.56
C VAL A 101 -1.65 21.87 2.10
N ASN A 102 -2.31 21.46 1.02
CA ASN A 102 -2.33 20.09 0.53
C ASN A 102 -1.09 19.72 -0.31
N ARG A 103 0.04 19.53 0.38
CA ARG A 103 1.35 19.23 -0.23
C ARG A 103 1.44 17.88 -0.92
N PHE A 104 0.62 16.94 -0.48
CA PHE A 104 0.62 15.56 -0.97
C PHE A 104 -0.42 15.34 -2.07
N ASN A 105 -1.10 16.40 -2.51
CA ASN A 105 -2.16 16.34 -3.51
C ASN A 105 -3.24 15.29 -3.15
N ILE A 106 -3.60 15.22 -1.86
CA ILE A 106 -4.63 14.30 -1.34
C ILE A 106 -6.00 14.76 -1.82
N GLN A 107 -6.84 13.83 -2.25
CA GLN A 107 -8.17 14.10 -2.75
C GLN A 107 -9.23 13.42 -1.90
N VAL A 108 -10.46 13.91 -2.00
CA VAL A 108 -11.61 13.22 -1.40
C VAL A 108 -11.73 11.83 -2.04
N GLY A 109 -11.89 10.80 -1.20
CA GLY A 109 -11.92 9.40 -1.62
C GLY A 109 -10.56 8.71 -1.69
N ASP A 110 -9.46 9.44 -1.48
CA ASP A 110 -8.15 8.82 -1.32
C ASP A 110 -8.09 7.98 -0.03
N VAL A 111 -7.28 6.93 -0.07
CA VAL A 111 -7.02 6.05 1.06
C VAL A 111 -5.52 6.03 1.29
N VAL A 112 -5.07 6.20 2.52
CA VAL A 112 -3.69 5.92 2.91
C VAL A 112 -3.64 4.60 3.66
N ILE A 113 -2.72 3.73 3.26
CA ILE A 113 -2.37 2.53 4.00
C ILE A 113 -0.93 2.67 4.47
N ARG A 114 -0.75 2.62 5.78
CA ARG A 114 0.56 2.59 6.43
C ARG A 114 0.89 1.16 6.82
N VAL A 115 2.04 0.68 6.37
CA VAL A 115 2.53 -0.66 6.66
C VAL A 115 3.85 -0.61 7.40
N GLU A 116 4.08 -1.59 8.26
CA GLU A 116 5.44 -1.97 8.61
C GLU A 116 5.88 -3.11 7.70
N SER A 117 7.12 -3.08 7.24
CA SER A 117 7.65 -4.11 6.36
C SER A 117 8.97 -4.69 6.83
N ASN A 118 9.39 -5.78 6.23
CA ASN A 118 10.72 -6.33 6.38
C ASN A 118 11.09 -7.08 5.11
N VAL A 119 12.38 -7.20 4.84
CA VAL A 119 12.88 -8.04 3.76
C VAL A 119 13.66 -9.18 4.37
N CYS A 120 13.20 -10.39 4.14
CA CYS A 120 13.82 -11.62 4.61
C CYS A 120 14.36 -12.42 3.42
N THR A 121 15.33 -13.28 3.68
CA THR A 121 15.88 -14.18 2.67
C THR A 121 15.66 -15.60 3.15
N TYR A 122 15.17 -16.47 2.26
CA TYR A 122 14.92 -17.91 2.47
C TYR A 122 13.77 -18.28 3.43
N GLU A 123 13.44 -17.44 4.41
CA GLU A 123 12.36 -17.71 5.37
C GLU A 123 11.32 -16.56 5.42
N PRO A 124 10.05 -16.86 5.75
CA PRO A 124 9.01 -15.84 5.91
C PRO A 124 9.39 -14.82 6.98
N CYS A 125 9.04 -13.55 6.73
CA CYS A 125 9.21 -12.51 7.73
C CYS A 125 8.17 -12.65 8.85
N THR A 126 8.63 -12.67 10.09
CA THR A 126 7.77 -12.78 11.29
C THR A 126 7.80 -11.54 12.17
N ARG A 127 8.63 -10.55 11.83
CA ARG A 127 8.84 -9.33 12.60
C ARG A 127 9.17 -8.14 11.67
N PRO A 128 8.82 -6.90 12.06
CA PRO A 128 9.17 -5.71 11.29
C PRO A 128 10.69 -5.50 11.25
N GLY A 129 11.18 -4.85 10.20
CA GLY A 129 12.54 -4.32 10.15
C GLY A 129 12.65 -3.03 10.98
N THR A 130 13.86 -2.58 11.29
CA THR A 130 14.09 -1.29 11.95
C THR A 130 13.70 -0.13 11.02
N ASN A 131 12.92 0.85 11.49
CA ASN A 131 12.48 2.02 10.73
C ASN A 131 11.86 1.68 9.36
N SER A 132 11.06 0.62 9.32
CA SER A 132 10.56 -0.01 8.08
C SER A 132 9.11 0.35 7.77
N THR A 133 8.70 1.56 8.13
CA THR A 133 7.32 2.01 7.95
C THR A 133 7.18 2.78 6.65
N TYR A 134 6.15 2.42 5.87
CA TYR A 134 5.87 3.03 4.58
C TYR A 134 4.40 3.40 4.47
N ASP A 135 4.14 4.57 3.89
CA ASP A 135 2.81 5.08 3.61
C ASP A 135 2.56 5.01 2.12
N TYR A 136 1.49 4.32 1.73
CA TYR A 136 0.98 4.33 0.37
C TYR A 136 -0.22 5.26 0.33
N LEU A 137 -0.22 6.24 -0.58
CA LEU A 137 -1.41 7.00 -0.95
C LEU A 137 -2.10 6.28 -2.12
N LEU A 138 -3.34 5.86 -1.95
CA LEU A 138 -4.11 5.10 -2.90
C LEU A 138 -5.27 5.93 -3.42
N ARG A 139 -5.45 5.91 -4.74
CA ARG A 139 -6.53 6.63 -5.41
C ARG A 139 -7.28 5.70 -6.34
N LYS A 140 -8.58 5.93 -6.51
CA LYS A 140 -9.39 5.26 -7.53
C LYS A 140 -9.28 6.01 -8.86
N GLY A 141 -8.84 5.32 -9.91
CA GLY A 141 -8.74 5.81 -11.28
C GLY A 141 -9.54 4.96 -12.27
N GLU A 142 -9.30 5.18 -13.56
CA GLU A 142 -10.00 4.49 -14.66
C GLU A 142 -9.86 2.96 -14.59
N PHE A 143 -8.66 2.48 -14.27
CA PHE A 143 -8.34 1.04 -14.25
C PHE A 143 -8.46 0.39 -12.87
N GLY A 144 -9.08 1.07 -11.90
CA GLY A 144 -9.21 0.64 -10.52
C GLY A 144 -8.36 1.47 -9.55
N TRP A 145 -8.02 0.89 -8.40
CA TRP A 145 -7.18 1.55 -7.40
C TRP A 145 -5.72 1.62 -7.87
N PHE A 146 -4.96 2.62 -7.46
CA PHE A 146 -3.54 2.72 -7.79
C PHE A 146 -2.77 3.46 -6.70
N VAL A 147 -1.45 3.21 -6.62
CA VAL A 147 -0.53 3.97 -5.76
C VAL A 147 -0.21 5.30 -6.43
N ALA A 148 -0.72 6.38 -5.85
CA ALA A 148 -0.42 7.73 -6.26
C ALA A 148 0.99 8.13 -5.79
N PRO A 149 1.77 8.86 -6.60
CA PRO A 149 3.03 9.43 -6.14
C PRO A 149 2.80 10.39 -4.98
N SER A 150 3.41 10.12 -3.82
CA SER A 150 3.45 11.03 -2.68
C SER A 150 4.89 11.26 -2.24
N GLY A 151 5.27 12.52 -2.00
CA GLY A 151 6.55 12.89 -1.41
C GLY A 151 6.64 12.57 0.09
N SER A 152 6.10 11.43 0.51
CA SER A 152 5.79 11.12 1.92
C SER A 152 6.89 10.40 2.69
N TYR A 153 8.11 10.28 2.14
CA TYR A 153 9.22 9.52 2.74
C TYR A 153 9.62 9.95 4.18
N ARG A 154 9.03 11.00 4.74
CA ARG A 154 9.26 11.49 6.12
C ARG A 154 8.00 11.87 6.88
N TYR A 155 6.81 11.65 6.33
CA TYR A 155 5.55 12.12 6.91
C TYR A 155 4.63 10.96 7.21
N ASP A 156 3.89 11.04 8.31
CA ASP A 156 2.79 10.13 8.58
C ASP A 156 1.51 10.65 7.93
N LEU A 157 1.20 10.15 6.74
CA LEU A 157 -0.01 10.49 6.01
C LEU A 157 -1.28 9.98 6.71
N THR A 158 -1.14 9.11 7.71
CA THR A 158 -2.25 8.71 8.57
C THR A 158 -2.44 9.65 9.77
N ASN A 159 -1.58 10.65 9.96
CA ASN A 159 -1.74 11.71 10.96
C ASN A 159 -2.20 13.02 10.30
N LEU A 160 -3.38 13.55 10.69
CA LEU A 160 -3.90 14.79 10.10
C LEU A 160 -3.00 15.99 10.38
N ASP A 161 -2.36 16.04 11.55
CA ASP A 161 -1.49 17.16 11.89
C ASP A 161 -0.30 17.24 10.93
N ASP A 162 0.28 16.10 10.55
CA ASP A 162 1.38 16.04 9.59
C ASP A 162 0.91 16.43 8.19
N VAL A 163 -0.26 15.93 7.78
CA VAL A 163 -0.85 16.20 6.46
C VAL A 163 -1.30 17.66 6.30
N TRP A 164 -1.75 18.30 7.38
CA TRP A 164 -2.24 19.68 7.39
C TRP A 164 -1.14 20.71 7.74
N SER A 165 0.06 20.25 8.10
CA SER A 165 1.15 21.15 8.52
C SER A 165 1.76 21.92 7.34
N ARG A 166 1.79 23.26 7.47
CA ARG A 166 2.52 24.14 6.55
C ARG A 166 4.03 24.20 6.81
N ASN A 167 4.56 23.64 7.89
CA ASN A 167 5.99 23.81 8.23
C ASN A 167 6.49 22.63 9.09
N ARG A 168 7.24 21.72 8.48
CA ARG A 168 8.25 20.85 9.11
C ARG A 168 9.31 20.50 8.07
#